data_AF-A0A832DV35-F1
#
_entry.id   AF-A0A832DV35-F1
#
_cell.length_a   1.000
_cell.length_b   1.000
_cell.length_c   1.000
_cell.angle_alpha   90.00
_cell.angle_beta   90.00
_cell.angle_gamma   90.00
#
_symmetry.space_group_name_H-M   'P 1'
#
loop_
_entity.id
_entity.type
_entity.pdbx_description
1 polymer ?
#
loop_
_entity_poly.entity_id
_entity_poly.type
_entity_poly.pdbx_seq_one_letter_code
_entity_poly.pdbx_strand_id
1 'polypeptide(L)'
;MKKDRLITISVAVALGIVLLGAGYFYFSGSSVSELPVTSANTASSTKRFKGLAEQLSPLSFDTGIFSDARFKSLHTITAQFTAVPAGRTDPFAPF
;
A
#
# COMPACT_ATOMS: atom_id res chain seq x y z
N MET A 1 -33.12 -55.12 -0.91
CA MET A 1 -33.51 -53.84 -1.54
C MET A 1 -33.53 -52.64 -0.58
N LYS A 2 -34.19 -52.69 0.59
CA LYS A 2 -34.25 -51.53 1.51
C LYS A 2 -32.95 -51.33 2.32
N LYS A 3 -32.30 -52.42 2.74
CA LYS A 3 -31.03 -52.44 3.46
C LYS A 3 -29.86 -51.92 2.62
N ASP A 4 -29.83 -52.27 1.34
CA ASP A 4 -28.77 -51.87 0.39
C ASP A 4 -28.78 -50.35 0.17
N ARG A 5 -29.98 -49.75 0.07
CA ARG A 5 -30.14 -48.29 -0.03
C ARG A 5 -29.69 -47.55 1.22
N LEU A 6 -29.94 -48.10 2.42
CA LEU A 6 -29.49 -47.51 3.68
C LEU A 6 -27.96 -47.54 3.80
N ILE A 7 -27.33 -48.61 3.31
CA ILE A 7 -25.86 -48.74 3.26
C ILE A 7 -25.27 -47.76 2.24
N THR A 8 -25.87 -47.63 1.05
CA THR A 8 -25.40 -46.65 0.06
C THR A 8 -25.50 -45.21 0.59
N ILE A 9 -26.59 -44.87 1.28
CA ILE A 9 -26.78 -43.54 1.88
C ILE A 9 -25.75 -43.31 3.00
N SER A 10 -25.52 -44.28 3.90
CA SER A 10 -24.54 -44.10 4.98
C SER A 10 -23.12 -43.94 4.46
N VAL A 11 -22.74 -44.68 3.41
CA VAL A 11 -21.44 -44.55 2.76
C VAL A 11 -21.31 -43.18 2.08
N ALA A 12 -22.35 -42.71 1.38
CA ALA A 12 -22.33 -41.39 0.74
C ALA A 12 -22.18 -40.24 1.77
N VAL A 13 -22.87 -40.34 2.91
CA VAL A 13 -22.76 -39.36 4.00
C VAL A 13 -21.36 -39.39 4.63
N ALA A 14 -20.82 -40.57 4.93
CA ALA A 14 -19.49 -40.72 5.48
C ALA A 14 -18.41 -40.13 4.55
N LEU A 15 -18.53 -40.39 3.24
CA LEU A 15 -17.62 -39.85 2.24
C LEU A 15 -17.71 -38.31 2.16
N GLY A 16 -18.92 -37.76 2.23
CA GLY A 16 -19.14 -36.31 2.25
C GLY A 16 -18.47 -35.62 3.45
N ILE A 17 -18.57 -36.21 4.64
CA ILE A 17 -17.93 -35.68 5.86
C ILE A 17 -16.41 -35.69 5.74
N VAL A 18 -15.83 -36.78 5.22
CA VAL A 18 -14.38 -36.90 5.02
C VAL A 18 -13.87 -35.86 4.02
N LEU A 19 -14.58 -35.64 2.92
CA LEU A 19 -14.20 -34.65 1.91
C LEU A 19 -14.29 -33.21 2.45
N LEU A 20 -15.33 -32.89 3.23
CA LEU A 20 -15.47 -31.59 3.90
C LEU A 20 -14.35 -31.36 4.92
N GLY A 21 -14.04 -32.37 5.73
CA GLY A 21 -12.95 -32.30 6.72
C GLY A 21 -11.58 -32.14 6.06
N ALA A 22 -11.31 -32.92 5.00
CA ALA A 22 -10.07 -32.82 4.24
C ALA A 22 -9.92 -31.46 3.53
N GLY A 23 -11.01 -30.95 2.94
CA GLY A 23 -11.05 -29.62 2.33
C GLY A 23 -10.79 -28.52 3.34
N TYR A 24 -11.44 -28.58 4.51
CA TYR A 24 -11.20 -27.64 5.59
C TYR A 24 -9.76 -27.70 6.10
N PHE A 25 -9.20 -28.89 6.32
CA PHE A 25 -7.82 -29.06 6.78
C PHE A 25 -6.80 -28.53 5.76
N TYR A 26 -6.98 -28.84 4.48
CA TYR A 26 -6.10 -28.35 3.41
C TYR A 26 -6.16 -26.81 3.30
N PHE A 27 -7.34 -26.21 3.43
CA PHE A 27 -7.50 -24.76 3.32
C PHE A 27 -7.12 -23.99 4.60
N SER A 28 -7.23 -24.61 5.77
CA SER A 28 -6.89 -24.01 7.07
C SER A 28 -5.43 -24.21 7.48
N GLY A 29 -4.72 -25.17 6.90
CA GLY A 29 -3.32 -25.47 7.20
C GLY A 29 -2.29 -24.53 6.59
N SER A 30 -2.71 -23.50 5.86
CA SER A 30 -1.80 -22.56 5.15
C SER A 30 -1.59 -21.24 5.89
N SER A 31 -1.57 -21.24 7.22
CA SER A 31 -0.98 -20.12 7.96
C SER A 31 0.53 -20.32 8.03
N VAL A 32 1.24 -19.87 6.99
CA VAL A 32 2.67 -19.60 7.11
C VAL A 32 2.78 -18.57 8.22
N SER A 33 3.35 -18.98 9.37
CA SER A 33 3.73 -18.03 10.41
C SER A 33 4.92 -17.25 9.87
N GLU A 34 4.64 -16.26 9.03
CA GLU A 34 5.62 -15.24 8.71
C GLU A 34 5.88 -14.49 10.02
N LEU A 35 7.03 -14.79 10.63
CA LEU A 35 7.58 -13.95 11.69
C LEU A 35 7.63 -12.52 11.13
N PRO A 36 6.97 -11.53 11.77
CA PRO A 36 7.05 -10.17 11.29
C PRO A 36 8.52 -9.74 11.36
N VAL A 37 9.11 -9.38 10.21
CA VAL A 37 10.51 -8.90 10.12
C VAL A 37 10.68 -7.51 10.77
N THR A 38 9.70 -7.05 11.55
CA THR A 38 9.76 -5.83 12.34
C THR A 38 9.17 -6.07 13.73
N SER A 39 9.85 -6.81 14.59
CA SER A 39 9.72 -6.65 16.05
C SER A 39 10.43 -5.37 16.51
N ALA A 40 10.27 -4.28 15.77
CA ALA A 40 10.43 -2.95 16.34
C ALA A 40 9.14 -2.65 17.08
N ASN A 41 9.24 -2.27 18.35
CA ASN A 41 8.14 -1.79 19.18
C ASN A 41 7.48 -0.55 18.53
N THR A 42 6.64 -0.79 17.53
CA THR A 42 5.94 0.22 16.73
C THR A 42 4.81 0.87 17.53
N ALA A 43 4.38 0.25 18.63
CA ALA A 43 3.29 0.76 19.44
C ALA A 43 3.60 2.13 20.07
N SER A 44 4.85 2.44 20.41
CA SER A 44 5.22 3.76 20.96
C SER A 44 5.40 4.82 19.87
N SER A 45 6.06 4.47 18.77
CA SER A 45 6.32 5.37 17.64
C SER A 45 5.03 5.76 16.91
N THR A 46 4.11 4.81 16.71
CA THR A 46 2.82 5.06 16.06
C THR A 46 1.91 5.96 16.91
N LYS A 47 1.91 5.79 18.24
CA LYS A 47 1.15 6.68 19.15
C LYS A 47 1.71 8.10 19.14
N ARG A 48 3.04 8.24 19.12
CA ARG A 48 3.71 9.55 19.08
C ARG A 48 3.51 10.27 17.75
N PHE A 49 3.60 9.56 16.63
CA PHE A 49 3.29 10.11 15.31
C PHE A 49 1.82 10.53 15.18
N LYS A 50 0.88 9.70 15.65
CA LYS A 50 -0.56 10.03 15.62
C LYS A 50 -0.86 11.29 16.44
N GLY A 51 -0.32 11.41 17.65
CA GLY A 51 -0.49 12.62 18.47
C GLY A 51 0.12 13.87 17.83
N LEU A 52 1.27 13.75 17.16
CA LEU A 52 1.87 14.87 16.40
C LEU A 52 1.03 15.23 15.16
N ALA A 53 0.51 14.24 14.44
CA ALA A 53 -0.36 14.45 13.29
C ALA A 53 -1.70 15.09 13.67
N GLU A 54 -2.26 14.75 14.84
CA GLU A 54 -3.45 15.39 15.40
C GLU A 54 -3.19 16.82 15.91
N GLN A 55 -1.93 17.15 16.25
CA GLN A 55 -1.51 18.51 16.60
C GLN A 55 -1.24 19.41 15.39
N LEU A 56 -1.03 18.82 14.20
CA LEU A 56 -1.04 19.59 12.98
C LEU A 56 -2.49 20.03 12.72
N SER A 57 -2.77 21.32 12.97
CA SER A 57 -3.98 21.95 12.47
C SER A 57 -4.16 21.58 10.99
N PRO A 58 -5.38 21.28 10.53
CA PRO A 58 -5.61 20.97 9.13
C PRO A 58 -5.00 22.08 8.28
N LEU A 59 -3.99 21.72 7.47
CA LEU A 59 -3.42 22.64 6.50
C LEU A 59 -4.53 22.95 5.50
N SER A 60 -5.12 24.13 5.63
CA SER A 60 -6.01 24.67 4.61
C SER A 60 -5.15 25.33 3.56
N PHE A 61 -5.17 24.79 2.34
CA PHE A 61 -4.57 25.46 1.20
C PHE A 61 -5.55 26.49 0.66
N ASP A 62 -5.14 27.75 0.60
CA ASP A 62 -5.90 28.77 -0.11
C ASP A 62 -5.82 28.49 -1.62
N THR A 63 -6.92 27.98 -2.16
CA THR A 63 -7.07 27.65 -3.58
C THR A 63 -7.58 28.84 -4.40
N GLY A 64 -7.84 29.99 -3.78
CA GLY A 64 -8.34 31.19 -4.44
C GLY A 64 -7.44 31.66 -5.58
N ILE A 65 -6.13 31.48 -5.45
CA ILE A 65 -5.15 31.82 -6.48
C ILE A 65 -5.41 31.09 -7.81
N PHE A 66 -5.95 29.87 -7.80
CA PHE A 66 -6.23 29.11 -9.02
C PHE A 66 -7.40 29.69 -9.83
N SER A 67 -8.21 30.55 -9.21
CA SER A 67 -9.31 31.24 -9.89
C SER A 67 -8.85 32.53 -10.59
N ASP A 68 -7.71 33.10 -10.18
CA ASP A 68 -7.16 34.37 -10.69
C ASP A 68 -6.82 34.28 -12.18
N ALA A 69 -7.23 35.27 -12.96
CA ALA A 69 -6.93 35.37 -14.38
C ALA A 69 -5.41 35.40 -14.65
N ARG A 70 -4.62 36.01 -13.76
CA ARG A 70 -3.16 36.04 -13.82
C ARG A 70 -2.56 34.65 -13.65
N PHE A 71 -3.11 33.86 -12.71
CA PHE A 71 -2.67 32.49 -12.53
C PHE A 71 -3.01 31.63 -13.75
N LYS A 72 -4.21 31.80 -14.32
CA LYS A 72 -4.64 31.10 -15.55
C LYS A 72 -3.85 31.53 -16.79
N SER A 73 -3.27 32.73 -16.79
CA SER A 73 -2.38 33.21 -17.87
C SER A 73 -0.95 32.69 -17.77
N LEU A 74 -0.58 31.98 -16.69
CA LEU A 74 0.72 31.33 -16.61
C LEU A 74 0.78 30.19 -17.64
N HIS A 75 1.45 30.46 -18.75
CA HIS A 75 1.81 29.42 -19.71
C HIS A 75 2.87 28.51 -19.09
N THR A 76 2.82 27.22 -19.44
CA THR A 76 3.75 26.19 -18.98
C THR A 76 5.20 26.66 -19.04
N ILE A 77 5.96 26.40 -17.97
CA ILE A 77 7.42 26.64 -17.88
C ILE A 77 8.20 25.58 -18.68
N THR A 78 7.70 25.18 -19.85
CA THR A 78 8.41 24.38 -20.86
C THR A 78 9.33 25.26 -21.70
N ALA A 79 9.64 26.47 -21.24
CA ALA A 79 10.81 27.16 -21.70
C ALA A 79 12.01 26.26 -21.39
N GLN A 80 12.59 25.64 -22.41
CA GLN A 80 13.88 24.99 -22.27
C GLN A 80 14.85 26.07 -21.79
N PHE A 81 15.25 25.97 -20.53
CA PHE A 81 16.37 26.76 -20.05
C PHE A 81 17.61 26.20 -20.74
N THR A 82 18.16 26.95 -21.69
CA THR A 82 19.49 26.65 -22.21
C THR A 82 20.45 26.72 -21.02
N ALA A 83 21.03 25.59 -20.65
CA ALA A 83 22.03 25.55 -19.61
C ALA A 83 23.20 26.45 -20.04
N VAL A 84 23.35 27.59 -19.38
CA VAL A 84 24.56 28.40 -19.50
C VAL A 84 25.61 27.72 -18.64
N PRO A 85 26.86 27.57 -19.14
CA PRO A 85 27.95 27.04 -18.33
C PRO A 85 27.98 27.74 -16.96
N ALA A 86 27.93 26.94 -15.89
CA ALA A 86 28.00 27.48 -14.55
C ALA A 86 29.41 28.02 -14.32
N GLY A 87 29.52 29.32 -14.07
CA GLY A 87 30.75 29.98 -13.66
C GLY A 87 31.34 30.92 -14.71
N ARG A 88 32.22 31.81 -14.23
CA ARG A 88 33.10 32.62 -15.07
C ARG A 88 34.18 31.71 -15.62
N THR A 89 34.52 31.82 -16.91
CA THR A 89 35.71 31.17 -17.48
C THR A 89 36.91 31.47 -16.58
N ASP A 90 37.64 30.43 -16.16
CA ASP A 90 38.79 30.58 -15.27
C ASP A 90 39.83 31.49 -15.96
N PRO A 91 40.10 32.70 -15.44
CA PRO A 91 41.06 33.61 -16.05
C PRO A 91 42.51 33.13 -15.89
N PHE A 92 42.74 32.02 -15.18
CA PHE A 92 44.06 31.42 -14.94
C PHE A 92 44.23 30.04 -15.57
N ALA A 93 43.31 29.58 -16.42
CA ALA A 93 43.47 28.31 -17.11
C ALA A 93 44.68 28.36 -18.06
N PRO A 94 45.63 27.41 -17.97
CA PRO A 94 46.75 27.33 -18.91
C PRO A 94 46.24 26.89 -20.29
N PHE A 95 46.73 27.57 -21.33
CA PHE A 95 46.43 27.29 -22.74
C PHE A 95 47.14 26.02 -23.24
#